data_AF-A0A382DQI6-F1
#
_entry.id   AF-A0A382DQI6-F1
#
_cell.length_a   1.000
_cell.length_b   1.000
_cell.length_c   1.000
_cell.angle_alpha   90.00
_cell.angle_beta   90.00
_cell.angle_gamma   90.00
#
_symmetry.space_group_name_H-M   'P 1'
#
loop_
_entity.id
_entity.type
_entity.pdbx_description
1 polymer ?
#
loop_
_entity_poly.entity_id
_entity_poly.type
_entity_poly.pdbx_seq_one_letter_code
_entity_poly.pdbx_strand_id
1 'polypeptide(L)'
;QVKLRDYKLYDAGIEPIRAAEAVKNARVLDSIKKGEGYAFYCYKPHAIWGMADVVMLEEPPYDPAKYKMLQPKADPDWYNKSYVASKDALKQIQIGWGTSLESKSPAIVGFFKNFKITADDVSWMAYQVSVKKRDPAEVAREWMSKNKSTVDGWLGL
;
A
#
# COMPACT_ATOMS: atom_id res chain seq x y z
N GLN A 1 13.48 -10.46 -2.06
CA GLN A 1 14.57 -11.43 -1.81
C GLN A 1 14.00 -12.75 -1.30
N VAL A 2 13.52 -12.86 -0.06
CA VAL A 2 12.90 -14.13 0.45
C VAL A 2 11.77 -14.63 -0.45
N LYS A 3 10.78 -13.78 -0.75
CA LYS A 3 9.69 -14.15 -1.66
C LYS A 3 10.16 -14.60 -3.06
N LEU A 4 11.19 -13.95 -3.62
CA LEU A 4 11.75 -14.34 -4.92
C LEU A 4 12.37 -15.75 -4.87
N ARG A 5 13.10 -16.06 -3.79
CA ARG A 5 13.67 -17.39 -3.56
C ARG A 5 12.56 -18.44 -3.43
N ASP A 6 11.60 -18.19 -2.57
CA ASP A 6 10.58 -19.20 -2.21
C ASP A 6 9.54 -19.40 -3.31
N TYR A 7 9.39 -18.42 -4.21
CA TYR A 7 8.61 -18.54 -5.45
C TYR A 7 9.46 -19.08 -6.61
N LYS A 8 10.73 -19.41 -6.38
CA LYS A 8 11.69 -19.92 -7.38
C LYS A 8 11.91 -18.98 -8.58
N LEU A 9 11.79 -17.67 -8.35
CA LEU A 9 11.97 -16.67 -9.40
C LEU A 9 13.45 -16.47 -9.75
N TYR A 10 14.37 -16.78 -8.83
CA TYR A 10 15.81 -16.81 -9.13
C TYR A 10 16.17 -17.88 -10.16
N ASP A 11 15.51 -19.04 -10.11
CA ASP A 11 15.71 -20.12 -11.08
C ASP A 11 15.28 -19.70 -12.50
N ALA A 12 14.39 -18.72 -12.59
CA ALA A 12 13.94 -18.09 -13.83
C ALA A 12 14.79 -16.85 -14.23
N GLY A 13 15.91 -16.59 -13.53
CA GLY A 13 16.80 -15.46 -13.80
C GLY A 13 16.27 -14.09 -13.36
N ILE A 14 15.26 -14.05 -12.47
CA ILE A 14 14.67 -12.79 -11.99
C ILE A 14 15.41 -12.30 -10.75
N GLU A 15 16.19 -11.24 -10.93
CA GLU A 15 16.95 -10.59 -9.85
C GLU A 15 16.31 -9.27 -9.39
N PRO A 16 16.21 -9.00 -8.07
CA PRO A 16 15.67 -7.75 -7.58
C PRO A 16 16.66 -6.62 -7.75
N ILE A 17 16.19 -5.50 -8.30
CA ILE A 17 16.90 -4.23 -8.26
C ILE A 17 16.32 -3.39 -7.13
N ARG A 18 17.17 -2.92 -6.22
CA ARG A 18 16.79 -1.94 -5.20
C ARG A 18 17.03 -0.55 -5.75
N ALA A 19 15.97 0.26 -5.82
CA ALA A 19 16.03 1.62 -6.31
C ALA A 19 15.16 2.54 -5.46
N ALA A 20 15.48 3.84 -5.48
CA ALA A 20 14.60 4.85 -4.93
C ALA A 20 13.24 4.83 -5.67
N GLU A 21 12.16 5.17 -4.96
CA GLU A 21 10.81 5.08 -5.50
C GLU A 21 10.63 5.89 -6.79
N ALA A 22 11.21 7.10 -6.85
CA ALA A 22 11.15 7.95 -8.03
C ALA A 22 11.80 7.29 -9.27
N VAL A 23 12.94 6.61 -9.08
CA VAL A 23 13.64 5.88 -10.15
C VAL A 23 12.80 4.69 -10.63
N LYS A 24 12.22 3.94 -9.70
CA LYS A 24 11.29 2.83 -10.01
C LYS A 24 10.07 3.34 -10.79
N ASN A 25 9.45 4.45 -10.37
CA ASN A 25 8.30 5.03 -11.07
C ASN A 25 8.69 5.46 -12.50
N ALA A 26 9.83 6.12 -12.67
CA ALA A 26 10.31 6.52 -13.99
C ALA A 26 10.55 5.31 -14.90
N ARG A 27 11.13 4.23 -14.38
CA ARG A 27 11.36 3.00 -15.15
C ARG A 27 10.05 2.32 -15.56
N VAL A 28 9.06 2.24 -14.67
CA VAL A 28 7.73 1.70 -15.00
C VAL A 28 7.10 2.47 -16.16
N LEU A 29 7.10 3.80 -16.10
CA LEU A 29 6.52 4.65 -17.15
C LEU A 29 7.28 4.53 -18.48
N ASP A 30 8.61 4.45 -18.43
CA ASP A 30 9.45 4.25 -19.62
C ASP A 30 9.21 2.87 -20.27
N SER A 31 9.12 1.80 -19.48
CA SER A 31 8.83 0.45 -19.98
C SER A 31 7.46 0.38 -20.66
N ILE A 32 6.42 1.02 -20.08
CA ILE A 32 5.09 1.10 -20.72
C ILE A 32 5.18 1.82 -22.07
N LYS A 33 5.88 2.97 -22.15
CA LYS A 33 6.06 3.70 -23.42
C LYS A 33 6.78 2.88 -24.48
N LYS A 34 7.69 1.99 -24.07
CA LYS A 34 8.45 1.10 -24.96
C LYS A 34 7.73 -0.22 -25.28
N GLY A 35 6.60 -0.51 -24.64
CA GLY A 35 5.94 -1.81 -24.74
C GLY A 35 6.74 -2.95 -24.10
N GLU A 36 7.62 -2.64 -23.14
CA GLU A 36 8.42 -3.61 -22.41
C GLU A 36 7.66 -4.13 -21.18
N GLY A 37 7.73 -5.44 -20.94
CA GLY A 37 7.27 -6.02 -19.67
C GLY A 37 8.16 -5.57 -18.51
N TYR A 38 7.56 -5.12 -17.42
CA TYR A 38 8.30 -4.73 -16.21
C TYR A 38 7.53 -5.10 -14.93
N ALA A 39 8.09 -6.02 -14.15
CA ALA A 39 7.56 -6.40 -12.84
C ALA A 39 8.29 -5.64 -11.73
N PHE A 40 7.55 -5.13 -10.75
CA PHE A 40 8.10 -4.36 -9.64
C PHE A 40 7.29 -4.55 -8.36
N TYR A 41 7.91 -4.24 -7.22
CA TYR A 41 7.20 -4.23 -5.93
C TYR A 41 6.35 -2.96 -5.80
N CYS A 42 5.08 -3.15 -5.45
CA CYS A 42 4.18 -2.06 -5.06
C CYS A 42 3.19 -2.53 -3.98
N TYR A 43 2.48 -1.56 -3.42
CA TYR A 43 1.37 -1.76 -2.49
C TYR A 43 0.17 -0.90 -2.93
N LYS A 44 -1.02 -1.25 -2.45
CA LYS A 44 -2.23 -0.43 -2.63
C LYS A 44 -2.76 -0.06 -1.23
N PRO A 45 -3.01 1.22 -0.93
CA PRO A 45 -3.06 2.37 -1.85
C PRO A 45 -1.70 2.98 -2.21
N HIS A 46 -1.55 3.54 -3.43
CA HIS A 46 -0.35 4.23 -3.91
C HIS A 46 -0.63 5.12 -5.15
N ALA A 47 0.15 6.18 -5.40
CA ALA A 47 -0.10 7.09 -6.53
C ALA A 47 0.09 6.44 -7.92
N ILE A 48 0.98 5.44 -8.03
CA ILE A 48 1.29 4.75 -9.30
C ILE A 48 0.04 4.17 -9.98
N TRP A 49 -0.96 3.74 -9.21
CA TRP A 49 -2.23 3.19 -9.71
C TRP A 49 -3.04 4.20 -10.53
N GLY A 50 -2.81 5.52 -10.34
CA GLY A 50 -3.36 6.58 -11.19
C GLY A 50 -2.39 7.13 -12.23
N MET A 51 -1.11 6.75 -12.18
CA MET A 51 -0.07 7.24 -13.09
C MET A 51 0.14 6.33 -14.30
N ALA A 52 -0.15 5.05 -14.15
CA ALA A 52 0.22 4.01 -15.10
C ALA A 52 -0.87 2.93 -15.15
N ASP A 53 -1.02 2.31 -16.32
CA ASP A 53 -1.83 1.10 -16.47
C ASP A 53 -1.03 -0.10 -15.95
N VAL A 54 -1.26 -0.44 -14.68
CA VAL A 54 -0.56 -1.52 -13.98
C VAL A 54 -1.58 -2.40 -13.26
N VAL A 55 -1.23 -3.68 -13.13
CA VAL A 55 -2.04 -4.69 -12.45
C VAL A 55 -1.25 -5.34 -11.31
N MET A 56 -1.94 -5.80 -10.28
CA MET A 56 -1.34 -6.72 -9.31
C MET A 56 -1.16 -8.08 -9.96
N LEU A 57 0.04 -8.66 -9.85
CA LEU A 57 0.26 -10.05 -10.22
C LEU A 57 -0.47 -10.99 -9.26
N GLU A 58 -0.90 -12.14 -9.78
CA GLU A 58 -1.52 -13.18 -8.95
C GLU A 58 -0.47 -13.91 -8.11
N GLU A 59 -0.81 -14.17 -6.86
CA GLU A 59 0.00 -14.90 -5.90
C GLU A 59 -0.87 -15.99 -5.23
N PRO A 60 -0.28 -17.10 -4.75
CA PRO A 60 -1.02 -18.05 -3.92
C PRO A 60 -1.74 -17.35 -2.75
N PRO A 61 -2.98 -17.73 -2.42
CA PRO A 61 -3.72 -17.14 -1.31
C PRO A 61 -2.93 -17.15 0.00
N TYR A 62 -3.21 -16.19 0.89
CA TYR A 62 -2.46 -16.05 2.12
C TYR A 62 -2.63 -17.31 2.95
N ASP A 63 -1.50 -17.91 3.29
CA ASP A 63 -1.42 -19.11 4.11
C ASP A 63 -0.42 -18.83 5.23
N PRO A 64 -0.86 -18.72 6.49
CA PRO A 64 0.01 -18.42 7.62
C PRO A 64 1.08 -19.50 7.83
N ALA A 65 0.83 -20.76 7.44
CA ALA A 65 1.83 -21.82 7.52
C ALA A 65 2.96 -21.64 6.50
N LYS A 66 2.70 -20.88 5.42
CA LYS A 66 3.65 -20.55 4.36
C LYS A 66 4.17 -19.12 4.44
N TYR A 67 3.90 -18.43 5.55
CA TYR A 67 4.31 -17.04 5.74
C TYR A 67 5.03 -16.84 7.08
N LYS A 68 6.33 -17.07 7.07
CA LYS A 68 7.26 -16.80 8.18
C LYS A 68 8.36 -15.86 7.70
N MET A 69 8.25 -14.56 8.02
CA MET A 69 9.27 -13.58 7.68
C MET A 69 10.01 -13.13 8.95
N LEU A 70 11.30 -13.47 9.05
CA LEU A 70 12.19 -12.96 10.09
C LEU A 70 12.89 -11.69 9.61
N GLN A 71 13.20 -10.80 10.54
CA GLN A 71 13.94 -9.57 10.26
C GLN A 71 15.41 -9.73 10.68
N PRO A 72 16.36 -9.04 10.02
CA PRO A 72 17.78 -9.12 10.36
C PRO A 72 18.09 -8.83 11.83
N LYS A 73 17.31 -7.94 12.46
CA LYS A 73 17.45 -7.61 13.88
C LYS A 73 17.02 -8.74 14.82
N ALA A 74 16.11 -9.61 14.37
CA ALA A 74 15.56 -10.70 15.19
C ALA A 74 16.44 -11.96 15.15
N ASP A 75 17.09 -12.25 14.01
CA ASP A 75 17.96 -13.42 13.86
C ASP A 75 19.04 -13.12 12.80
N PRO A 76 20.34 -13.35 13.07
CA PRO A 76 21.40 -13.15 12.06
C PRO A 76 21.21 -14.05 10.84
N ASP A 77 20.58 -15.22 10.99
CA ASP A 77 20.24 -16.16 9.91
C ASP A 77 18.79 -15.98 9.41
N TRP A 78 18.23 -14.76 9.55
CA TRP A 78 16.86 -14.43 9.17
C TRP A 78 16.51 -14.88 7.74
N TYR A 79 17.45 -14.76 6.80
CA TYR A 79 17.17 -15.03 5.40
C TYR A 79 16.84 -16.50 5.18
N ASN A 80 17.70 -17.42 5.65
CA ASN A 80 17.49 -18.86 5.48
C ASN A 80 16.36 -19.40 6.34
N LYS A 81 16.15 -18.82 7.54
CA LYS A 81 15.07 -19.20 8.45
C LYS A 81 13.70 -18.61 8.11
N SER A 82 13.64 -17.66 7.19
CA SER A 82 12.38 -17.15 6.63
C SER A 82 11.84 -18.09 5.56
N TYR A 83 10.53 -18.11 5.40
CA TYR A 83 9.82 -18.82 4.35
C TYR A 83 8.56 -18.04 3.96
N VAL A 84 8.46 -17.62 2.69
CA VAL A 84 7.33 -16.83 2.16
C VAL A 84 6.89 -17.41 0.82
N ALA A 85 5.93 -18.33 0.85
CA ALA A 85 5.36 -19.02 -0.32
C ALA A 85 3.85 -18.76 -0.52
N SER A 86 3.35 -17.65 0.01
CA SER A 86 1.98 -17.15 -0.15
C SER A 86 1.97 -15.63 -0.24
N LYS A 87 0.85 -15.02 -0.65
CA LYS A 87 0.68 -13.57 -0.61
C LYS A 87 0.68 -13.07 0.83
N ASP A 88 0.94 -11.77 1.03
CA ASP A 88 0.84 -11.15 2.35
C ASP A 88 -0.60 -11.22 2.91
N ALA A 89 -0.72 -11.33 4.24
CA ALA A 89 -2.00 -11.10 4.90
C ALA A 89 -2.54 -9.71 4.54
N LEU A 90 -3.86 -9.62 4.32
CA LEU A 90 -4.51 -8.33 4.05
C LEU A 90 -4.21 -7.36 5.19
N LYS A 91 -3.54 -6.25 4.86
CA LYS A 91 -3.18 -5.23 5.84
C LYS A 91 -4.36 -4.30 6.06
N GLN A 92 -4.60 -3.96 7.33
CA GLN A 92 -5.57 -2.93 7.71
C GLN A 92 -4.81 -1.68 8.14
N ILE A 93 -5.13 -0.55 7.52
CA ILE A 93 -4.62 0.76 7.93
C ILE A 93 -5.55 1.28 9.01
N GLN A 94 -4.97 1.71 10.13
CA GLN A 94 -5.70 2.13 11.33
C GLN A 94 -5.25 3.52 11.75
N ILE A 95 -6.18 4.29 12.33
CA ILE A 95 -5.83 5.52 13.04
C ILE A 95 -5.40 5.15 14.45
N GLY A 96 -4.17 5.50 14.82
CA GLY A 96 -3.69 5.38 16.20
C GLY A 96 -3.90 6.68 16.97
N TRP A 97 -4.41 6.60 18.20
CA TRP A 97 -4.52 7.75 19.11
C TRP A 97 -4.02 7.40 20.51
N GLY A 98 -3.63 8.41 21.27
CA GLY A 98 -3.27 8.24 22.68
C GLY A 98 -4.51 7.95 23.52
N THR A 99 -4.43 6.98 24.43
CA THR A 99 -5.58 6.55 25.28
C THR A 99 -6.19 7.71 26.08
N SER A 100 -5.40 8.69 26.49
CA SER A 100 -5.91 9.89 27.18
C SER A 100 -6.89 10.74 26.35
N LEU A 101 -6.93 10.56 25.02
CA LEU A 101 -7.87 11.27 24.15
C LEU A 101 -9.32 10.80 24.37
N GLU A 102 -9.52 9.56 24.82
CA GLU A 102 -10.85 8.98 25.02
C GLU A 102 -11.65 9.73 26.08
N SER A 103 -11.00 10.19 27.15
CA SER A 103 -11.65 11.04 28.16
C SER A 103 -11.68 12.52 27.78
N LYS A 104 -10.66 13.01 27.07
CA LYS A 104 -10.55 14.43 26.69
C LYS A 104 -11.50 14.83 25.56
N SER A 105 -11.73 13.95 24.60
CA SER A 105 -12.63 14.22 23.48
C SER A 105 -13.23 12.92 22.92
N PRO A 106 -14.29 12.41 23.56
CA PRO A 106 -15.01 11.22 23.08
C PRO A 106 -15.53 11.38 21.65
N ALA A 107 -15.90 12.61 21.25
CA ALA A 107 -16.40 12.90 19.91
C ALA A 107 -15.33 12.66 18.82
N ILE A 108 -14.10 13.09 19.04
CA ILE A 108 -12.99 12.85 18.10
C ILE A 108 -12.68 11.35 18.02
N VAL A 109 -12.73 10.64 19.15
CA VAL A 109 -12.53 9.18 19.16
C VAL A 109 -13.66 8.46 18.43
N GLY A 110 -14.91 8.91 18.57
CA GLY A 110 -16.04 8.41 17.79
C GLY A 110 -15.80 8.59 16.29
N PHE A 111 -15.38 9.78 15.88
CA PHE A 111 -14.99 10.05 14.50
C PHE A 111 -13.89 9.10 14.01
N PHE A 112 -12.79 8.92 14.76
CA PHE A 112 -11.71 8.01 14.36
C PHE A 112 -12.16 6.55 14.25
N LYS A 113 -13.05 6.10 15.13
CA LYS A 113 -13.61 4.74 15.08
C LYS A 113 -14.51 4.52 13.86
N ASN A 114 -15.21 5.56 13.42
CA ASN A 114 -16.11 5.50 12.27
C ASN A 114 -15.40 5.80 10.94
N PHE A 115 -14.23 6.44 10.98
CA PHE A 115 -13.49 6.84 9.79
C PHE A 115 -13.12 5.63 8.93
N LYS A 116 -13.60 5.66 7.68
CA LYS A 116 -13.33 4.65 6.66
C LYS A 116 -13.22 5.30 5.31
N ILE A 117 -12.18 4.94 4.57
CA ILE A 117 -11.94 5.37 3.19
C ILE A 117 -11.38 4.18 2.41
N THR A 118 -11.71 4.07 1.12
CA THR A 118 -11.24 2.94 0.31
C THR A 118 -9.79 3.14 -0.13
N ALA A 119 -9.11 2.05 -0.48
CA ALA A 119 -7.76 2.14 -1.03
C ALA A 119 -7.74 2.84 -2.40
N ASP A 120 -8.83 2.78 -3.16
CA ASP A 120 -8.95 3.50 -4.44
C ASP A 120 -9.02 5.01 -4.23
N ASP A 121 -9.83 5.46 -3.26
CA ASP A 121 -9.91 6.87 -2.89
C ASP A 121 -8.54 7.42 -2.46
N VAL A 122 -7.82 6.68 -1.60
CA VAL A 122 -6.50 7.09 -1.14
C VAL A 122 -5.49 7.12 -2.29
N SER A 123 -5.55 6.16 -3.22
CA SER A 123 -4.68 6.15 -4.41
C SER A 123 -4.96 7.33 -5.33
N TRP A 124 -6.24 7.66 -5.54
CA TRP A 124 -6.65 8.84 -6.30
C TRP A 124 -6.16 10.13 -5.64
N MET A 125 -6.36 10.30 -4.32
CA MET A 125 -5.89 11.48 -3.60
C MET A 125 -4.36 11.61 -3.69
N ALA A 126 -3.63 10.50 -3.49
CA ALA A 126 -2.18 10.47 -3.60
C ALA A 126 -1.69 10.89 -4.99
N TYR A 127 -2.40 10.50 -6.05
CA TYR A 127 -2.12 10.95 -7.41
C TYR A 127 -2.33 12.46 -7.56
N GLN A 128 -3.48 12.99 -7.11
CA GLN A 128 -3.79 14.42 -7.21
C GLN A 128 -2.75 15.29 -6.49
N VAL A 129 -2.30 14.87 -5.31
CA VAL A 129 -1.33 15.63 -4.51
C VAL A 129 0.10 15.44 -5.03
N SER A 130 0.58 14.19 -5.10
CA SER A 130 2.00 13.92 -5.36
C SER A 130 2.40 14.11 -6.81
N VAL A 131 1.46 13.89 -7.75
CA VAL A 131 1.73 13.92 -9.20
C VAL A 131 1.20 15.20 -9.82
N LYS A 132 -0.07 15.55 -9.58
CA LYS A 132 -0.67 16.78 -10.11
C LYS A 132 -0.33 18.03 -9.31
N LYS A 133 0.35 17.88 -8.16
CA LYS A 133 0.78 18.99 -7.30
C LYS A 133 -0.37 19.90 -6.84
N ARG A 134 -1.57 19.34 -6.71
CA ARG A 134 -2.74 20.06 -6.18
C ARG A 134 -2.61 20.22 -4.67
N ASP A 135 -3.24 21.28 -4.14
CA ASP A 135 -3.32 21.49 -2.70
C ASP A 135 -4.07 20.31 -2.02
N PRO A 136 -3.50 19.67 -0.98
CA PRO A 136 -4.13 18.55 -0.30
C PRO A 136 -5.51 18.87 0.29
N ALA A 137 -5.72 20.09 0.79
CA ALA A 137 -6.99 20.47 1.41
C ALA A 137 -8.08 20.67 0.35
N GLU A 138 -7.74 21.21 -0.82
CA GLU A 138 -8.65 21.27 -1.97
C GLU A 138 -9.06 19.87 -2.46
N VAL A 139 -8.09 18.96 -2.61
CA VAL A 139 -8.36 17.57 -3.02
C VAL A 139 -9.26 16.86 -2.01
N ALA A 140 -8.99 17.01 -0.72
CA ALA A 140 -9.80 16.43 0.34
C ALA A 140 -11.24 16.98 0.30
N ARG A 141 -11.41 18.31 0.17
CA ARG A 141 -12.74 18.94 0.06
C ARG A 141 -13.50 18.49 -1.17
N GLU A 142 -12.83 18.37 -2.32
CA GLU A 142 -13.45 17.85 -3.54
C GLU A 142 -13.94 16.41 -3.36
N TRP A 143 -13.14 15.56 -2.72
CA TRP A 143 -13.56 14.19 -2.46
C TRP A 143 -14.73 14.15 -1.47
N MET A 144 -14.66 14.92 -0.39
CA MET A 144 -15.72 14.96 0.64
C MET A 144 -17.05 15.44 0.05
N SER A 145 -17.05 16.43 -0.85
CA SER A 145 -18.29 16.94 -1.46
C SER A 145 -18.99 15.90 -2.35
N LYS A 146 -18.22 14.98 -2.93
CA LYS A 146 -18.73 13.86 -3.74
C LYS A 146 -19.08 12.62 -2.91
N ASN A 147 -18.66 12.55 -1.66
CA ASN A 147 -18.80 11.39 -0.78
C ASN A 147 -19.52 11.74 0.54
N LYS A 148 -20.52 12.62 0.47
CA LYS A 148 -21.19 13.19 1.65
C LYS A 148 -21.72 12.11 2.61
N SER A 149 -22.37 11.06 2.10
CA SER A 149 -22.90 9.97 2.96
C SER A 149 -21.80 9.25 3.74
N THR A 150 -20.63 9.03 3.13
CA THR A 150 -19.47 8.46 3.82
C THR A 150 -18.97 9.39 4.92
N VAL A 151 -18.87 10.69 4.63
CA VAL A 151 -18.41 11.70 5.59
C VAL A 151 -19.40 11.86 6.76
N ASP A 152 -20.70 11.93 6.48
CA ASP A 152 -21.77 11.99 7.48
C ASP A 152 -21.69 10.76 8.42
N GLY A 153 -21.48 9.57 7.85
CA GLY A 153 -21.30 8.33 8.62
C GLY A 153 -20.10 8.36 9.57
N TRP A 154 -19.02 9.09 9.25
CA TRP A 154 -17.90 9.29 10.17
C TRP A 154 -18.31 10.10 11.41
N LEU A 155 -19.24 11.04 11.22
CA LEU A 155 -19.75 11.92 12.26
C LEU A 155 -20.94 11.32 13.03
N GLY A 156 -21.43 10.14 12.61
CA GLY A 156 -22.59 9.48 13.21
C GLY A 156 -23.93 10.16 12.85
N LEU A 157 -23.98 10.81 11.68
CA LEU A 157 -25.15 11.51 11.14
C LEU A 157 -25.96 10.65 10.17
#